data_AF-A0A951X3K8-F1
#
_entry.id   AF-A0A951X3K8-F1
#
_cell.length_a   1.000
_cell.length_b   1.000
_cell.length_c   1.000
_cell.angle_alpha   90.00
_cell.angle_beta   90.00
_cell.angle_gamma   90.00
#
_symmetry.space_group_name_H-M   'P 1'
#
loop_
_entity.id
_entity.type
_entity.pdbx_description
1 polymer ?
#
loop_
_entity_poly.entity_id
_entity_poly.type
_entity_poly.pdbx_seq_one_letter_code
_entity_poly.pdbx_strand_id
1 'polypeptide(L)'
;MSDNRQPTLPPDTLNARIGVLNRREVEARLLAPLIDALGAEFGRERVVEIVRETIIRIAQEQGAQLVETMGGNDLAAFASS
;
A
#
# COMPACT_ATOMS: atom_id res chain seq x y z
N MET A 1 17.33 -11.40 22.08
CA MET A 1 16.94 -11.58 20.67
C MET A 1 15.43 -11.47 20.63
N SER A 2 14.91 -10.27 20.37
CA SER A 2 13.46 -10.04 20.37
C SER A 2 12.85 -10.56 19.08
N ASP A 3 11.90 -11.47 19.24
CA ASP A 3 11.10 -12.11 18.21
C ASP A 3 10.28 -11.05 17.45
N ASN A 4 10.77 -10.65 16.27
CA ASN A 4 10.12 -9.70 15.36
C ASN A 4 9.07 -10.43 14.52
N ARG A 5 7.99 -10.90 15.16
CA ARG A 5 6.83 -11.44 14.44
C ARG A 5 6.08 -10.29 13.75
N GLN A 6 6.40 -10.04 12.49
CA GLN A 6 5.50 -9.27 11.63
C GLN A 6 4.15 -10.02 11.59
N PRO A 7 3.03 -9.37 11.94
CA PRO A 7 1.73 -10.01 11.86
C PRO A 7 1.46 -10.38 10.40
N THR A 8 1.16 -11.66 10.15
CA THR A 8 0.71 -12.12 8.84
C THR A 8 -0.66 -11.50 8.59
N LEU A 9 -0.69 -10.50 7.70
CA LEU A 9 -1.95 -9.89 7.29
C LEU A 9 -2.81 -10.95 6.58
N PRO A 10 -4.15 -10.94 6.78
CA PRO A 10 -5.04 -11.81 6.02
C PRO A 10 -4.86 -11.62 4.51
N PRO A 11 -5.16 -12.64 3.69
CA PRO A 11 -5.13 -12.50 2.24
C PRO A 11 -5.97 -11.30 1.77
N ASP A 12 -5.42 -10.48 0.87
CA ASP A 12 -6.11 -9.30 0.35
C ASP A 12 -7.28 -9.74 -0.56
N THR A 13 -8.44 -9.91 0.06
CA THR A 13 -9.72 -10.23 -0.60
C THR A 13 -10.60 -8.99 -0.79
N LEU A 14 -10.13 -7.82 -0.36
CA LEU A 14 -10.92 -6.58 -0.38
C LEU A 14 -11.21 -6.14 -1.80
N ASN A 15 -10.23 -6.27 -2.71
CA ASN A 15 -10.43 -5.93 -4.13
C ASN A 15 -11.59 -6.71 -4.74
N ALA A 16 -11.72 -8.01 -4.45
CA ALA A 16 -12.81 -8.85 -4.94
C ALA A 16 -14.17 -8.53 -4.30
N ARG A 17 -14.18 -8.09 -3.04
CA ARG A 17 -15.42 -7.87 -2.27
C ARG A 17 -16.02 -6.49 -2.46
N ILE A 18 -15.20 -5.44 -2.49
CA ILE A 18 -15.66 -4.04 -2.51
C ILE A 18 -15.13 -3.24 -3.70
N GLY A 19 -14.19 -3.78 -4.48
CA GLY A 19 -13.55 -3.10 -5.60
C GLY A 19 -12.43 -2.15 -5.16
N VAL A 20 -11.48 -1.93 -6.09
CA VAL A 20 -10.28 -1.12 -5.85
C VAL A 20 -10.58 0.34 -5.53
N LEU A 21 -11.60 0.93 -6.18
CA LEU A 21 -11.93 2.35 -6.00
C LEU A 21 -12.52 2.62 -4.61
N ASN A 22 -13.50 1.83 -4.18
CA ASN A 22 -14.11 1.97 -2.85
C ASN A 22 -13.06 1.76 -1.74
N ARG A 23 -12.16 0.78 -1.92
CA ARG A 23 -11.05 0.59 -0.98
C ARG A 23 -10.15 1.82 -0.89
N ARG A 24 -9.74 2.38 -2.03
CA ARG A 24 -8.88 3.59 -2.08
C ARG A 24 -9.56 4.82 -1.51
N GLU A 25 -10.86 4.97 -1.72
CA GLU A 25 -11.63 6.04 -1.10
C GLU A 25 -11.64 5.94 0.43
N VAL A 26 -11.89 4.74 0.97
CA VAL A 26 -11.88 4.50 2.43
C VAL A 26 -10.50 4.79 3.03
N GLU A 27 -9.42 4.30 2.40
CA GLU A 27 -8.05 4.58 2.82
C GLU A 27 -7.74 6.09 2.81
N ALA A 28 -8.12 6.79 1.75
CA ALA A 28 -7.89 8.23 1.64
C ALA A 28 -8.66 9.01 2.72
N ARG A 29 -9.92 8.66 2.98
CA ARG A 29 -10.75 9.28 4.04
C ARG A 29 -10.18 9.05 5.43
N LEU A 30 -9.52 7.91 5.67
CA LEU A 30 -8.85 7.62 6.93
C LEU A 30 -7.50 8.33 7.06
N LEU A 31 -6.67 8.27 6.00
CA LEU A 31 -5.29 8.78 6.04
C LEU A 31 -5.21 10.30 5.98
N ALA A 32 -6.08 10.96 5.21
CA ALA A 32 -6.06 12.43 5.05
C ALA A 32 -6.09 13.18 6.39
N PRO A 33 -7.06 12.97 7.30
CA PRO A 33 -7.09 13.68 8.58
C PRO A 33 -5.90 13.34 9.48
N LEU A 34 -5.33 12.13 9.35
CA LEU A 34 -4.16 11.71 10.11
C LEU A 34 -2.89 12.45 9.63
N ILE A 35 -2.71 12.55 8.32
CA ILE A 35 -1.61 13.30 7.70
C ILE A 35 -1.72 14.78 8.04
N ASP A 36 -2.93 15.35 8.06
CA ASP A 36 -3.15 16.74 8.42
C ASP A 36 -2.80 17.00 9.90
N ALA A 37 -3.25 16.14 10.82
CA ALA A 37 -2.92 16.25 12.24
C ALA A 37 -1.41 16.12 12.50
N LEU A 38 -0.75 15.15 11.86
CA LEU A 38 0.70 14.97 11.96
C LEU A 38 1.45 16.15 11.34
N GLY A 39 0.97 16.67 10.20
CA GLY A 39 1.57 17.82 9.54
C GLY A 39 1.46 19.11 10.36
N ALA A 40 0.38 19.26 11.13
CA ALA A 40 0.23 20.39 12.06
C ALA A 40 1.23 20.32 13.23
N GLU A 41 1.47 19.13 13.78
CA GLU A 41 2.36 18.95 14.94
C GLU A 41 3.85 18.91 14.56
N PHE A 42 4.19 18.23 13.46
CA PHE A 42 5.57 17.88 13.11
C PHE A 42 6.10 18.58 11.85
N GLY A 43 5.29 19.46 11.24
CA GLY A 43 5.62 20.15 10.01
C GLY A 43 5.15 19.40 8.75
N ARG A 44 4.29 20.06 7.98
CA ARG A 44 3.58 19.43 6.86
C ARG A 44 4.49 18.92 5.75
N GLU A 45 5.51 19.69 5.36
CA GLU A 45 6.41 19.34 4.26
C GLU A 45 7.11 18.00 4.51
N ARG A 46 7.74 17.87 5.69
CA ARG A 46 8.45 16.65 6.06
C ARG A 46 7.51 15.45 6.22
N VAL A 47 6.34 15.65 6.81
CA VAL A 47 5.33 14.59 6.96
C VAL A 47 4.86 14.08 5.59
N VAL A 48 4.52 14.99 4.67
CA VAL A 48 4.06 14.63 3.32
C VAL A 48 5.16 13.90 2.53
N GLU A 49 6.41 14.33 2.65
CA GLU A 49 7.57 13.65 2.03
C GLU A 49 7.69 12.20 2.51
N ILE A 50 7.70 11.98 3.84
CA ILE A 50 7.81 10.63 4.42
C ILE A 50 6.65 9.74 3.97
N VAL A 51 5.42 10.26 4.00
CA VAL A 51 4.23 9.52 3.58
C VAL A 51 4.34 9.10 2.12
N ARG A 52 4.76 10.02 1.23
CA ARG A 52 4.98 9.74 -0.18
C ARG A 52 5.99 8.63 -0.39
N GLU A 53 7.18 8.74 0.21
CA GLU A 53 8.25 7.74 0.09
C GLU A 53 7.78 6.37 0.58
N THR A 54 7.05 6.35 1.70
CA THR A 54 6.48 5.13 2.27
C THR A 54 5.48 4.46 1.34
N ILE A 55 4.55 5.23 0.76
CA ILE A 55 3.54 4.70 -0.19
C ILE A 55 4.22 4.14 -1.44
N ILE A 56 5.22 4.85 -2.00
CA ILE A 56 5.97 4.40 -3.17
C ILE A 56 6.68 3.08 -2.87
N ARG A 57 7.39 2.99 -1.74
CA ARG A 57 8.09 1.78 -1.33
C ARG A 57 7.14 0.60 -1.16
N ILE A 58 6.01 0.80 -0.46
CA ILE A 58 4.98 -0.25 -0.29
C ILE A 58 4.46 -0.72 -1.65
N ALA A 59 4.17 0.21 -2.58
CA ALA A 59 3.68 -0.15 -3.91
C ALA A 59 4.70 -0.99 -4.70
N GLN A 60 6.00 -0.66 -4.60
CA GLN A 60 7.07 -1.43 -5.23
C GLN A 60 7.22 -2.83 -4.61
N GLU A 61 7.22 -2.92 -3.28
CA GLU A 61 7.30 -4.20 -2.54
C GLU A 61 6.11 -5.11 -2.89
N GLN A 62 4.88 -4.56 -2.90
CA GLN A 62 3.67 -5.30 -3.26
C GLN A 62 3.67 -5.70 -4.74
N GLY A 63 4.12 -4.82 -5.63
CA GLY A 63 4.25 -5.14 -7.05
C GLY A 63 5.24 -6.28 -7.30
N ALA A 64 6.38 -6.27 -6.61
CA ALA A 64 7.37 -7.36 -6.70
C ALA A 64 6.80 -8.69 -6.19
N GLN A 65 6.05 -8.68 -5.07
CA GLN A 65 5.37 -9.89 -4.56
C GLN A 65 4.29 -10.41 -5.52
N LEU A 66 3.63 -9.50 -6.26
CA LEU A 66 2.58 -9.88 -7.21
C LEU A 66 3.13 -10.68 -8.41
N VAL A 67 4.38 -10.43 -8.82
CA VAL A 67 5.04 -11.16 -9.91
C VAL A 67 5.03 -12.68 -9.67
N GLU A 68 5.27 -13.10 -8.43
CA GLU A 68 5.26 -14.52 -8.03
C GLU A 68 3.88 -15.17 -8.25
N THR A 69 2.81 -14.39 -8.14
CA THR A 69 1.44 -14.87 -8.32
C THR A 69 0.98 -14.80 -9.77
N MET A 70 1.47 -13.81 -10.52
CA MET A 70 1.12 -13.58 -11.94
C MET A 70 1.98 -14.38 -12.93
N GLY A 71 3.04 -15.05 -12.46
CA GLY A 71 3.91 -15.87 -13.30
C GLY A 71 4.93 -15.09 -14.14
N GLY A 72 5.06 -13.78 -13.93
CA GLY A 72 6.00 -12.92 -14.63
C GLY A 72 5.64 -11.43 -14.54
N ASN A 73 6.52 -10.57 -15.05
CA ASN A 73 6.34 -9.11 -15.09
C ASN A 73 6.51 -8.52 -16.50
N ASP A 74 6.44 -9.36 -17.52
CA ASP A 74 6.54 -8.97 -18.92
C ASP A 74 5.16 -8.92 -19.61
N LEU A 75 5.14 -8.46 -20.87
CA LEU A 75 3.92 -8.35 -21.65
C LEU A 75 3.26 -9.71 -21.94
N ALA A 76 4.05 -10.79 -21.96
CA ALA A 76 3.52 -12.13 -22.23
C ALA A 76 2.73 -12.63 -21.00
N ALA A 77 3.29 -12.47 -19.81
CA ALA A 77 2.62 -12.77 -18.54
C ALA A 77 1.32 -11.95 -18.40
N PHE A 78 1.38 -10.65 -18.72
CA PHE A 78 0.21 -9.77 -18.68
C PHE A 78 -0.90 -10.17 -19.67
N ALA A 79 -0.54 -10.61 -20.88
CA ALA A 79 -1.54 -11.05 -21.86
C ALA A 79 -2.25 -12.37 -21.46
N SER A 80 -1.64 -13.14 -20.57
CA SER A 80 -2.15 -14.44 -20.10
C SER A 80 -2.88 -14.41 -18.74
N SER A 81 -2.87 -13.27 -18.05
CA SER A 81 -3.41 -13.09 -16.68
C SER A 81 -4.88 -12.70 -16.63
#